data_AF-A0A9D7YB72-F1
#
_entry.id   AF-A0A9D7YB72-F1
#
_cell.length_a   1.000
_cell.length_b   1.000
_cell.length_c   1.000
_cell.angle_alpha   90.00
_cell.angle_beta   90.00
_cell.angle_gamma   90.00
#
_symmetry.space_group_name_H-M   'P 1'
#
loop_
_entity.id
_entity.type
_entity.pdbx_description
1 polymer ?
#
loop_
_entity_poly.entity_id
_entity_poly.type
_entity_poly.pdbx_seq_one_letter_code
_entity_poly.pdbx_strand_id
1 'polypeptide(L)'
;MENEQQTSIFNFELDSTSKAHLQGIAQWAKINAIVAFVSVGISLVQTVVLFSKYGSANSAGMTSGLVGWVISILLNVLLLNASNNITKGLANADQNTFNKGLGDFARYLRVIGIICIVVAVILGLVILFALIFGAARGF
;
A
#
# COMPACT_ATOMS: atom_id res chain seq x y z
N MET A 1 32.45 -16.29 -15.53
CA MET A 1 31.09 -16.82 -15.30
C MET A 1 31.02 -17.14 -13.82
N GLU A 2 30.79 -16.13 -12.99
CA GLU A 2 30.56 -16.34 -11.56
C GLU A 2 29.19 -16.98 -11.39
N ASN A 3 29.21 -18.26 -11.02
CA ASN A 3 28.08 -18.98 -10.48
C ASN A 3 27.69 -18.27 -9.18
N GLU A 4 26.75 -17.33 -9.26
CA GLU A 4 25.95 -16.96 -8.10
C GLU A 4 25.22 -18.22 -7.65
N GLN A 5 25.84 -18.94 -6.70
CA GLN A 5 25.17 -19.96 -5.92
C GLN A 5 23.89 -19.31 -5.39
N GLN A 6 22.77 -19.65 -6.02
CA GLN A 6 21.45 -19.50 -5.47
C GLN A 6 21.44 -20.39 -4.21
N THR A 7 22.02 -19.88 -3.12
CA THR A 7 21.85 -20.44 -1.79
C THR A 7 20.37 -20.40 -1.54
N SER A 8 19.71 -21.53 -1.79
CA SER A 8 18.28 -21.59 -1.61
C SER A 8 17.99 -21.31 -0.15
N ILE A 9 17.20 -20.27 0.12
CA ILE A 9 16.82 -19.90 1.49
C ILE A 9 16.00 -21.00 2.16
N PHE A 10 15.51 -21.97 1.37
CA PHE A 10 14.87 -23.20 1.82
C PHE A 10 15.85 -24.36 2.03
N ASN A 11 17.09 -24.24 1.54
CA ASN A 11 18.19 -25.18 1.80
C ASN A 11 18.91 -24.86 3.13
N PHE A 12 18.70 -23.66 3.66
CA PHE A 12 18.77 -23.39 5.09
C PHE A 12 17.37 -23.72 5.63
N GLU A 13 17.24 -24.66 6.57
CA GLU A 13 15.94 -24.98 7.17
C GLU A 13 15.34 -23.71 7.76
N LEU A 14 14.44 -23.08 7.01
CA LEU A 14 13.74 -21.88 7.42
C LEU A 14 12.94 -22.27 8.66
N ASP A 15 13.42 -21.84 9.83
CA ASP A 15 12.89 -22.25 11.13
C ASP A 15 11.37 -22.08 11.14
N SER A 16 10.70 -23.03 11.80
CA SER A 16 9.24 -23.08 11.91
C SER A 16 8.65 -21.74 12.38
N THR A 17 9.35 -21.06 13.29
CA THR A 17 9.01 -19.72 13.79
C THR A 17 9.08 -18.66 12.69
N SER A 18 10.14 -18.67 11.89
CA SER A 18 10.33 -17.70 10.80
C SER A 18 9.29 -17.90 9.69
N LYS A 19 8.92 -19.15 9.38
CA LYS A 19 7.81 -19.43 8.46
C LYS A 19 6.48 -18.90 9.00
N ALA A 20 6.19 -19.11 10.29
CA ALA A 20 4.96 -18.62 10.91
C ALA A 20 4.87 -17.08 10.86
N HIS A 21 5.97 -16.37 11.11
CA HIS A 21 6.01 -14.90 10.99
C HIS A 21 5.78 -14.42 9.55
N LEU A 22 6.44 -15.03 8.57
CA LEU A 22 6.26 -14.68 7.15
C LEU A 22 4.83 -14.94 6.67
N GLN A 23 4.22 -16.04 7.12
CA GLN A 23 2.83 -16.35 6.84
C GLN A 23 1.88 -15.34 7.50
N GLY A 24 2.17 -14.93 8.73
CA GLY A 24 1.44 -13.87 9.42
C GLY A 24 1.52 -12.54 8.66
N ILE A 25 2.71 -12.12 8.23
CA ILE A 25 2.90 -10.91 7.41
C ILE A 25 2.10 -10.98 6.12
N ALA A 26 2.10 -12.12 5.43
CA ALA A 26 1.31 -12.31 4.22
C ALA A 26 -0.20 -12.18 4.50
N GLN A 27 -0.71 -12.79 5.58
CA GLN A 27 -2.12 -12.66 5.96
C GLN A 27 -2.51 -11.21 6.27
N TRP A 28 -1.69 -10.49 7.05
CA TRP A 28 -1.93 -9.08 7.35
C TRP A 28 -1.84 -8.19 6.11
N ALA A 29 -0.93 -8.48 5.18
CA ALA A 29 -0.85 -7.81 3.90
C ALA A 29 -2.13 -8.01 3.07
N LYS A 30 -2.68 -9.23 3.04
CA LYS A 30 -3.96 -9.53 2.39
C LYS A 30 -5.13 -8.76 3.03
N ILE A 31 -5.19 -8.71 4.35
CA ILE A 31 -6.23 -7.97 5.07
C ILE A 31 -6.14 -6.48 4.73
N ASN A 32 -4.94 -5.90 4.75
CA ASN A 32 -4.73 -4.50 4.37
C ASN A 32 -5.17 -4.23 2.92
N ALA A 33 -4.86 -5.13 1.98
CA ALA A 33 -5.28 -4.99 0.59
C ALA A 33 -6.81 -4.96 0.45
N ILE A 34 -7.53 -5.80 1.21
CA ILE A 34 -9.00 -5.84 1.18
C ILE A 34 -9.57 -4.55 1.79
N VAL A 35 -9.07 -4.12 2.94
CA VAL A 35 -9.53 -2.90 3.61
C VAL A 35 -9.35 -1.68 2.70
N ALA A 36 -8.21 -1.57 2.03
CA ALA A 36 -7.96 -0.47 1.11
C ALA A 36 -8.76 -0.59 -0.20
N PHE A 37 -9.15 -1.79 -0.63
CA PHE A 37 -10.11 -1.94 -1.73
C PHE A 37 -11.51 -1.44 -1.33
N VAL A 38 -11.95 -1.77 -0.11
CA VAL A 38 -13.24 -1.29 0.43
C VAL A 38 -13.24 0.23 0.58
N SER A 39 -12.15 0.83 1.05
CA SER A 39 -12.06 2.29 1.19
C SER A 39 -12.14 3.03 -0.15
N VAL A 40 -11.52 2.49 -1.21
CA VAL A 40 -11.67 3.01 -2.59
C VAL A 40 -13.13 2.88 -3.05
N GLY A 41 -13.79 1.75 -2.78
CA GLY A 41 -15.21 1.55 -3.09
C GLY A 41 -16.12 2.58 -2.42
N ILE A 42 -15.89 2.88 -1.15
CA ILE A 42 -16.65 3.91 -0.41
C ILE A 42 -16.40 5.31 -1.02
N SER A 43 -15.14 5.63 -1.34
CA SER A 43 -14.78 6.93 -1.94
C SER A 43 -15.43 7.16 -3.31
N LEU A 44 -15.54 6.10 -4.11
CA LEU A 44 -16.27 6.11 -5.39
C LEU A 44 -17.76 6.45 -5.19
N VAL A 45 -18.43 5.75 -4.27
CA VAL A 45 -19.85 5.98 -3.97
C VAL A 45 -20.07 7.42 -3.47
N GLN A 46 -19.22 7.90 -2.57
CA GLN A 46 -19.30 9.29 -2.07
C GLN A 46 -19.18 10.30 -3.22
N THR A 47 -18.26 10.07 -4.16
CA THR A 47 -18.06 10.98 -5.30
C THR A 47 -19.30 11.02 -6.21
N VAL A 48 -19.92 9.88 -6.48
CA VAL A 48 -21.16 9.80 -7.28
C VAL A 48 -22.31 10.53 -6.59
N VAL A 49 -22.46 10.37 -5.27
CA VAL A 49 -23.51 11.04 -4.48
C VAL A 49 -23.29 12.56 -4.41
N LEU A 50 -22.04 13.01 -4.29
CA LEU A 50 -21.72 14.43 -4.31
C LEU A 50 -21.95 15.04 -5.70
N PHE A 51 -21.60 14.33 -6.76
CA PHE A 51 -21.84 14.77 -8.13
C PHE A 51 -23.33 14.93 -8.44
N SER A 52 -24.17 13.99 -7.99
CA SER A 52 -25.63 14.05 -8.20
C SER A 52 -26.31 15.17 -7.40
N LYS A 53 -25.75 15.56 -6.25
CA LYS A 53 -26.30 16.63 -5.41
C LYS A 53 -25.85 18.04 -5.78
N TYR A 54 -24.62 18.21 -6.27
CA TYR A 54 -24.01 19.54 -6.42
C TYR A 54 -23.70 19.96 -7.87
N GLY A 55 -23.99 19.11 -8.86
CA GLY A 55 -24.01 19.50 -10.28
C GLY A 55 -22.73 20.19 -10.80
N SER A 56 -21.79 19.41 -11.33
CA SER A 56 -20.65 19.82 -12.18
C SER A 56 -19.71 20.96 -11.70
N ALA A 57 -19.88 21.55 -10.50
CA ALA A 57 -19.05 22.67 -10.05
C ALA A 57 -17.59 22.30 -9.70
N ASN A 58 -17.22 21.02 -9.74
CA ASN A 58 -15.92 20.55 -9.23
C ASN A 58 -15.22 19.52 -10.14
N SER A 59 -15.22 19.75 -11.45
CA SER A 59 -14.59 18.86 -12.46
C SER A 59 -13.10 18.58 -12.21
N ALA A 60 -12.37 19.52 -11.62
CA ALA A 60 -10.96 19.35 -11.24
C ALA A 60 -10.74 18.35 -10.08
N GLY A 61 -11.71 18.20 -9.18
CA GLY A 61 -11.69 17.19 -8.11
C GLY A 61 -11.93 15.76 -8.63
N MET A 62 -12.62 15.64 -9.77
CA MET A 62 -12.99 14.34 -10.34
C MET A 62 -11.83 13.71 -11.12
N THR A 63 -11.08 14.49 -11.90
CA THR A 63 -9.90 13.99 -12.63
C THR A 63 -8.73 13.62 -11.71
N SER A 64 -8.50 14.40 -10.64
CA SER A 64 -7.52 14.09 -9.61
C SER A 64 -7.91 12.86 -8.77
N GLY A 65 -9.20 12.69 -8.47
CA GLY A 65 -9.74 11.51 -7.80
C GLY A 65 -9.56 10.22 -8.61
N LEU A 66 -9.78 10.27 -9.92
CA LEU A 66 -9.60 9.11 -10.82
C LEU A 66 -8.14 8.61 -10.83
N VAL A 67 -7.16 9.52 -10.94
CA VAL A 67 -5.74 9.15 -10.89
C VAL A 67 -5.37 8.55 -9.53
N GLY A 68 -5.87 9.15 -8.44
CA GLY A 68 -5.68 8.62 -7.09
C GLY A 68 -6.26 7.21 -6.90
N TRP A 69 -7.44 6.94 -7.46
CA TRP A 69 -8.06 5.62 -7.40
C TRP A 69 -7.29 4.58 -8.22
N VAL A 70 -6.81 4.92 -9.42
CA VAL A 70 -6.00 4.00 -10.24
C VAL A 70 -4.72 3.60 -9.52
N ILE A 71 -4.01 4.57 -8.92
CA ILE A 71 -2.80 4.31 -8.13
C ILE A 71 -3.12 3.43 -6.92
N SER A 72 -4.21 3.73 -6.21
CA SER A 72 -4.65 2.96 -5.03
C SER A 72 -5.02 1.52 -5.39
N ILE A 73 -5.72 1.30 -6.50
CA ILE A 73 -6.08 -0.05 -7.00
C ILE A 73 -4.81 -0.81 -7.40
N LEU A 74 -3.89 -0.19 -8.13
CA LEU A 74 -2.62 -0.81 -8.52
C LEU A 74 -1.79 -1.24 -7.30
N LEU A 75 -1.71 -0.39 -6.28
CA LEU A 75 -1.03 -0.70 -5.01
C LEU A 75 -1.67 -1.88 -4.28
N ASN A 76 -2.99 -1.93 -4.24
CA ASN A 76 -3.73 -3.03 -3.63
C ASN A 76 -3.54 -4.36 -4.37
N VAL A 77 -3.54 -4.33 -5.70
CA VAL A 77 -3.26 -5.51 -6.53
C VAL A 77 -1.82 -6.00 -6.30
N LEU A 78 -0.86 -5.08 -6.22
CA LEU A 78 0.54 -5.43 -5.93
C LEU A 78 0.67 -6.11 -4.55
N LEU A 79 0.01 -5.56 -3.53
CA LEU A 79 0.03 -6.11 -2.16
C LEU A 79 -0.63 -7.49 -2.09
N LEU A 80 -1.75 -7.67 -2.81
CA LEU A 80 -2.48 -8.93 -2.84
C LEU A 80 -1.70 -10.02 -3.59
N ASN A 81 -1.03 -9.65 -4.69
CA ASN A 81 -0.11 -10.54 -5.41
C ASN A 81 1.11 -10.90 -4.55
N ALA A 82 1.71 -9.94 -3.85
CA ALA A 82 2.82 -10.17 -2.94
C ALA A 82 2.44 -11.18 -1.83
N SER A 83 1.31 -10.95 -1.16
CA SER A 83 0.77 -11.88 -0.14
C SER A 83 0.56 -13.29 -0.70
N ASN A 84 -0.11 -13.41 -1.85
CA ASN A 84 -0.41 -14.70 -2.45
C ASN A 84 0.86 -15.45 -2.87
N ASN A 85 1.83 -14.75 -3.43
CA ASN A 85 3.11 -15.34 -3.86
C ASN A 85 3.99 -15.73 -2.67
N ILE A 86 4.04 -14.92 -1.60
CA ILE A 86 4.73 -15.28 -0.35
C ILE A 86 4.11 -16.54 0.24
N THR A 87 2.78 -16.61 0.35
CA THR A 87 2.07 -17.77 0.93
C THR A 87 2.28 -19.02 0.09
N LYS A 88 2.18 -18.92 -1.24
CA LYS A 88 2.36 -20.05 -2.16
C LYS A 88 3.82 -20.52 -2.22
N GLY A 89 4.78 -19.59 -2.21
CA GLY A 89 6.21 -19.92 -2.19
C GLY A 89 6.61 -20.61 -0.89
N LEU A 90 6.04 -20.19 0.25
CA LEU A 90 6.30 -20.82 1.54
C LEU A 90 5.66 -22.21 1.67
N ALA A 91 4.44 -22.39 1.14
CA ALA A 91 3.72 -23.67 1.17
C ALA A 91 4.32 -24.73 0.23
N ASN A 92 4.79 -24.32 -0.95
CA ASN A 92 5.37 -25.22 -1.95
C ASN A 92 6.91 -25.31 -1.89
N ALA A 93 7.55 -24.65 -0.92
CA ALA A 93 9.01 -24.48 -0.84
C ALA A 93 9.64 -23.98 -2.15
N ASP A 94 8.89 -23.18 -2.92
CA ASP A 94 9.33 -22.62 -4.20
C ASP A 94 9.96 -21.24 -3.95
N GLN A 95 11.29 -21.22 -3.98
CA GLN A 95 12.09 -20.02 -3.80
C GLN A 95 11.82 -18.94 -4.84
N ASN A 96 11.53 -19.31 -6.07
CA ASN A 96 11.38 -18.34 -7.14
C ASN A 96 10.06 -17.56 -6.94
N THR A 97 8.99 -18.28 -6.59
CA THR A 97 7.69 -17.67 -6.25
C THR A 97 7.77 -16.86 -4.95
N PHE A 98 8.51 -17.35 -3.94
CA PHE A 98 8.71 -16.64 -2.68
C PHE A 98 9.50 -15.33 -2.86
N ASN A 99 10.63 -15.37 -3.57
CA ASN A 99 11.46 -14.20 -3.86
C ASN A 99 10.69 -13.15 -4.67
N LYS A 100 9.88 -13.59 -5.63
CA LYS A 100 9.00 -12.69 -6.39
C LYS A 100 7.98 -12.00 -5.49
N GLY A 101 7.35 -12.76 -4.58
CA GLY A 101 6.42 -12.21 -3.59
C GLY A 101 7.07 -11.20 -2.64
N LEU A 102 8.28 -11.49 -2.13
CA LEU A 102 9.05 -10.54 -1.31
C LEU A 102 9.47 -9.29 -2.10
N GLY A 103 9.84 -9.44 -3.37
CA GLY A 103 10.18 -8.32 -4.24
C GLY A 103 9.00 -7.37 -4.44
N ASP A 104 7.80 -7.91 -4.67
CA ASP A 104 6.57 -7.12 -4.80
C ASP A 104 6.16 -6.48 -3.47
N PHE A 105 6.37 -7.18 -2.34
CA PHE A 105 6.14 -6.63 -1.00
C PHE A 105 7.11 -5.47 -0.68
N ALA A 106 8.39 -5.61 -1.01
CA ALA A 106 9.39 -4.56 -0.82
C ALA A 106 9.08 -3.32 -1.66
N ARG A 107 8.61 -3.49 -2.91
CA ARG A 107 8.14 -2.38 -3.76
C ARG A 107 6.94 -1.68 -3.12
N TYR A 108 5.97 -2.42 -2.62
CA TYR A 108 4.83 -1.84 -1.90
C TYR A 108 5.28 -1.01 -0.70
N LEU A 109 6.18 -1.55 0.15
CA LEU A 109 6.70 -0.83 1.31
C LEU A 109 7.48 0.44 0.94
N ARG A 110 8.20 0.44 -0.18
CA ARG A 110 8.86 1.66 -0.68
C ARG A 110 7.85 2.72 -1.07
N VAL A 111 6.79 2.35 -1.79
CA VAL A 111 5.75 3.29 -2.21
C VAL A 111 4.98 3.83 -1.01
N ILE A 112 4.58 2.97 -0.06
CA ILE A 112 3.87 3.43 1.14
C ILE A 112 4.74 4.34 2.01
N GLY A 113 6.04 4.05 2.10
CA GLY A 113 7.01 4.89 2.81
C GLY A 113 7.11 6.29 2.21
N ILE A 114 7.19 6.39 0.87
CA ILE A 114 7.19 7.69 0.18
C ILE A 114 5.89 8.45 0.44
N ILE A 115 4.73 7.79 0.33
CA ILE A 115 3.43 8.41 0.61
C ILE A 115 3.35 8.91 2.05
N CYS A 116 3.83 8.11 3.02
CA CYS A 116 3.85 8.48 4.43
C CYS A 116 4.68 9.74 4.68
N ILE A 117 5.87 9.84 4.08
CA ILE A 117 6.73 11.03 4.16
C ILE A 117 6.01 12.25 3.58
N VAL A 118 5.40 12.12 2.39
CA VAL A 118 4.67 13.22 1.74
C VAL A 118 3.53 13.72 2.64
N VAL A 119 2.73 12.80 3.19
CA VAL A 119 1.62 13.14 4.11
C VAL A 119 2.14 13.80 5.38
N ALA A 120 3.23 13.31 5.96
CA ALA A 120 3.84 13.89 7.15
C ALA A 120 4.31 15.34 6.90
N VAL A 121 4.93 15.61 5.75
CA VAL A 121 5.34 16.97 5.36
C VAL A 121 4.12 17.88 5.21
N ILE A 122 3.08 17.43 4.51
CA ILE A 122 1.85 18.23 4.32
C ILE A 122 1.20 18.53 5.67
N LEU A 123 1.05 17.54 6.55
CA LEU A 123 0.50 17.75 7.90
C LEU A 123 1.35 18.71 8.73
N GLY A 124 2.68 18.59 8.66
CA GLY A 124 3.60 19.52 9.30
C GLY A 124 3.40 20.96 8.83
N LEU A 125 3.24 21.16 7.51
CA LEU A 125 2.93 22.48 6.93
C LEU A 125 1.56 22.99 7.37
N VAL A 126 0.52 22.15 7.37
CA VAL A 126 -0.83 22.52 7.81
C VAL A 126 -0.82 22.98 9.27
N ILE A 127 -0.14 22.25 10.15
CA ILE A 127 0.00 22.62 11.57
C ILE A 127 0.76 23.94 11.70
N LEU A 128 1.87 24.11 10.97
CA LEU A 128 2.66 25.33 11.00
C LEU A 128 1.84 26.55 10.55
N PHE A 129 1.11 26.44 9.44
CA PHE A 129 0.20 27.50 8.99
C PHE A 129 -0.96 27.73 9.97
N ALA A 130 -1.57 26.68 10.51
CA ALA A 130 -2.64 26.79 11.49
C ALA A 130 -2.19 27.53 12.76
N LEU A 131 -0.95 27.30 13.22
CA LEU A 131 -0.38 28.02 14.37
C LEU A 131 -0.12 29.49 14.05
N ILE A 132 0.44 29.80 12.87
CA ILE A 132 0.74 31.18 12.46
C ILE A 132 -0.55 32.00 12.27
N PHE A 133 -1.52 31.45 11.53
CA PHE A 133 -2.80 32.13 11.26
C PHE A 133 -3.77 32.09 12.46
N GLY A 134 -3.67 31.07 13.31
CA GLY A 134 -4.42 30.96 14.56
C GLY A 134 -3.92 31.96 15.60
N ALA A 135 -2.59 32.14 15.73
CA ALA A 135 -1.99 33.15 16.60
C ALA A 135 -2.26 34.58 16.10
N ALA A 136 -2.32 34.79 14.79
CA ALA A 136 -2.61 36.11 14.19
C ALA A 136 -4.06 36.60 14.40
N ARG A 137 -5.00 35.71 14.78
CA ARG A 137 -6.40 36.08 15.08
C ARG A 137 -6.66 36.35 16.57
N GLY A 138 -5.65 36.19 17.43
CA GLY A 138 -5.73 36.43 18.87
C GLY A 138 -5.22 37.79 19.34
N PHE A 139 -4.87 38.70 18.42
CA PHE A 139 -4.49 40.10 18.69
C PHE A 139 -5.48 41.06 18.04
#